data_AF-A0A3D3F3E6-F1
#
_entry.id   AF-A0A3D3F3E6-F1
#
_cell.length_a   1.000
_cell.length_b   1.000
_cell.length_c   1.000
_cell.angle_alpha   90.00
_cell.angle_beta   90.00
_cell.angle_gamma   90.00
#
_symmetry.space_group_name_H-M   'P 1'
#
loop_
_entity.id
_entity.type
_entity.pdbx_description
1 polymer ?
#
loop_
_entity_poly.entity_id
_entity_poly.type
_entity_poly.pdbx_seq_one_letter_code
_entity_poly.pdbx_strand_id
1 'polypeptide(L)' 'AVNLTQKHVRGRLAEALIFLRESYGLEEDGATISIYLSRDDLASLSNMTTSNAIRTLSTFVDEHVITIDGRKIK' A
#
# COMPACT_ATOMS: atom_id res chain seq x y z
N ALA A 1 -16.02 -20.83 4.49
CA ALA A 1 -15.30 -20.25 3.33
C ALA A 1 -15.49 -18.74 3.36
N VAL A 2 -14.54 -18.00 3.92
CA VAL A 2 -14.65 -16.53 3.99
C VAL A 2 -14.25 -15.97 2.64
N ASN A 3 -15.23 -15.35 1.99
CA ASN A 3 -15.16 -14.74 0.66
C ASN A 3 -13.93 -13.84 0.49
N LEU A 4 -12.92 -14.31 -0.26
CA LEU A 4 -11.81 -13.47 -0.76
C LEU A 4 -12.31 -12.28 -1.61
N THR A 5 -13.55 -12.33 -2.10
CA THR A 5 -14.19 -11.28 -2.88
C THR A 5 -14.86 -10.19 -2.05
N GLN A 6 -14.94 -10.35 -0.72
CA GLN A 6 -15.56 -9.39 0.22
C GLN A 6 -14.55 -8.69 1.14
N LYS A 7 -13.24 -8.91 1.01
CA LYS A 7 -12.25 -8.03 1.65
C LYS A 7 -12.33 -6.67 0.95
N HIS A 8 -12.73 -5.62 1.67
CA HIS A 8 -12.76 -4.23 1.19
C HIS A 8 -11.46 -3.92 0.43
N VAL A 9 -11.55 -3.22 -0.72
CA VAL A 9 -10.40 -2.83 -1.58
C VAL A 9 -9.25 -2.23 -0.74
N ARG A 10 -9.62 -1.48 0.30
CA ARG A 10 -8.73 -0.90 1.30
C ARG A 10 -7.90 -1.93 2.09
N GLY A 11 -8.50 -3.05 2.49
CA GLY A 11 -7.82 -4.11 3.23
C GLY A 11 -6.77 -4.84 2.40
N ARG A 12 -6.99 -5.03 1.08
CA ARG A 12 -5.98 -5.64 0.20
C ARG A 12 -4.75 -4.76 0.05
N LEU A 13 -4.95 -3.45 -0.09
CA LEU A 13 -3.84 -2.51 -0.17
C LEU A 13 -3.06 -2.44 1.14
N ALA A 14 -3.75 -2.41 2.29
CA ALA A 14 -3.09 -2.43 3.59
C ALA A 14 -2.26 -3.72 3.79
N GLU A 15 -2.81 -4.88 3.43
CA GLU A 15 -2.10 -6.16 3.49
C GLU A 15 -0.86 -6.18 2.58
N ALA A 16 -0.97 -5.62 1.37
CA ALA A 16 0.16 -5.45 0.46
C ALA A 16 1.25 -4.53 1.07
N LEU A 17 0.88 -3.42 1.71
CA LEU A 17 1.84 -2.53 2.37
C LEU A 17 2.55 -3.21 3.55
N ILE A 18 1.82 -3.99 4.36
CA ILE A 18 2.39 -4.77 5.45
C ILE A 18 3.36 -5.83 4.90
N PHE A 19 2.95 -6.55 3.86
CA PHE A 19 3.80 -7.53 3.19
C PHE A 19 5.09 -6.90 2.68
N LEU A 20 5.03 -5.72 2.06
CA LEU A 20 6.21 -4.99 1.61
C LEU A 20 7.11 -4.59 2.77
N ARG A 21 6.54 -4.08 3.87
CA ARG A 21 7.29 -3.79 5.10
C ARG A 21 7.99 -5.02 5.66
N GLU A 22 7.31 -6.16 5.72
CA GLU A 22 7.91 -7.40 6.27
C GLU A 22 8.97 -7.98 5.33
N SER A 23 8.77 -7.88 4.01
CA SER A 23 9.65 -8.46 3.02
C SER A 23 10.90 -7.62 2.72
N TYR A 24 10.79 -6.29 2.76
CA TYR A 24 11.88 -5.36 2.44
C TYR A 24 12.43 -4.62 3.65
N GLY A 25 11.74 -4.67 4.78
CA GLY A 25 12.09 -3.91 5.97
C GLY A 25 11.75 -2.43 5.86
N LEU A 26 12.30 -1.67 6.80
CA LEU A 26 12.16 -0.23 6.90
C LEU A 26 13.52 0.42 6.65
N GLU A 27 13.53 1.65 6.14
CA GLU A 27 14.74 2.46 6.06
C GLU A 27 15.23 2.88 7.45
N GLU A 28 16.36 3.58 7.52
CA GLU A 28 16.97 4.05 8.77
C GLU A 28 16.04 4.93 9.63
N ASP A 29 15.01 5.53 9.01
CA ASP A 29 14.00 6.32 9.71
C ASP A 29 12.97 5.47 10.48
N GLY A 30 13.03 4.14 10.35
CA GLY A 30 12.17 3.19 11.06
C GLY A 30 10.69 3.29 10.71
N ALA A 31 10.34 3.93 9.59
CA ALA A 31 8.95 4.18 9.22
C ALA A 31 8.72 4.06 7.70
N THR A 32 9.69 4.48 6.89
CA THR A 32 9.62 4.35 5.44
C THR A 32 9.91 2.91 5.03
N ILE A 33 9.06 2.32 4.19
CA ILE A 33 9.34 0.99 3.61
C ILE A 33 10.54 1.11 2.68
N SER A 34 11.53 0.23 2.84
CA SER A 34 12.78 0.24 2.06
C SER A 34 12.60 -0.31 0.62
N ILE A 35 11.58 0.16 -0.09
CA ILE A 35 11.27 -0.21 -1.47
C ILE A 35 10.72 1.00 -2.24
N TYR A 36 11.03 1.05 -3.54
CA TYR A 36 10.49 2.03 -4.47
C TYR A 36 9.56 1.32 -5.45
N LEU A 37 8.25 1.51 -5.29
CA LEU A 37 7.25 0.95 -6.19
C LEU A 37 6.58 2.06 -7.00
N SER A 38 6.27 1.75 -8.25
CA SER A 38 5.39 2.59 -9.03
C SER A 38 3.94 2.41 -8.56
N ARG A 39 3.07 3.36 -8.94
CA ARG A 39 1.63 3.24 -8.66
C ARG A 39 1.01 2.02 -9.35
N ASP A 40 1.61 1.59 -10.46
CA ASP A 40 1.18 0.42 -11.22
C ASP A 40 1.55 -0.88 -10.49
N ASP A 41 2.77 -0.96 -9.95
CA ASP A 41 3.21 -2.12 -9.16
C ASP A 41 2.35 -2.31 -7.90
N LEU A 42 2.01 -1.22 -7.20
CA LEU A 42 1.12 -1.26 -6.04
C LEU A 42 -0.28 -1.75 -6.42
N ALA A 43 -0.77 -1.36 -7.60
CA ALA A 43 -2.07 -1.79 -8.09
C ALA A 43 -2.06 -3.28 -8.46
N SER A 44 -1.01 -3.72 -9.15
CA SER A 44 -0.77 -5.12 -9.49
C SER A 44 -0.69 -5.99 -8.23
N LEU A 45 0.10 -5.57 -7.24
CA LEU A 45 0.30 -6.29 -5.98
C LEU A 45 -1.00 -6.43 -5.15
N SER A 46 -1.84 -5.39 -5.16
CA SER A 46 -3.11 -5.38 -4.42
C SER A 46 -4.31 -5.84 -5.25
N ASN A 47 -4.02 -6.39 -6.45
CA ASN A 47 -4.99 -6.95 -7.38
C ASN A 47 -6.14 -5.96 -7.68
N MET A 48 -5.77 -4.73 -7.99
CA MET A 48 -6.69 -3.64 -8.33
C MET A 48 -6.15 -2.79 -9.49
N THR A 49 -6.98 -1.90 -10.01
CA THR A 49 -6.55 -0.96 -11.06
C THR A 49 -5.71 0.17 -10.46
N THR A 50 -4.81 0.73 -11.27
CA THR A 50 -3.92 1.85 -10.88
C THR A 50 -4.70 3.04 -10.34
N SER A 51 -5.85 3.35 -10.95
CA SER A 51 -6.76 4.40 -10.46
C SER A 51 -7.33 4.11 -9.06
N ASN A 52 -7.75 2.87 -8.81
CA ASN A 52 -8.26 2.47 -7.48
C ASN A 52 -7.15 2.46 -6.42
N ALA A 53 -5.94 2.05 -6.78
CA ALA A 53 -4.78 2.08 -5.89
C ALA A 53 -4.45 3.52 -5.50
N ILE A 54 -4.36 4.43 -6.48
CA ILE A 54 -4.12 5.86 -6.24
C ILE A 54 -5.21 6.44 -5.32
N ARG A 55 -6.49 6.19 -5.62
CA ARG A 55 -7.60 6.70 -4.80
C ARG A 55 -7.54 6.19 -3.36
N THR A 56 -7.25 4.91 -3.17
CA THR A 56 -7.15 4.30 -1.84
C THR A 56 -5.94 4.82 -1.07
N LEU A 57 -4.79 4.99 -1.74
CA LEU A 57 -3.60 5.61 -1.17
C LEU A 57 -3.88 7.04 -0.73
N SER A 58 -4.56 7.84 -1.55
CA SER A 58 -4.98 9.19 -1.18
C SER A 58 -5.90 9.20 0.05
N THR A 59 -6.84 8.25 0.14
CA THR A 59 -7.68 8.11 1.34
C THR A 59 -6.87 7.77 2.58
N PHE A 60 -5.89 6.86 2.49
CA PHE A 60 -5.01 6.55 3.62
C PHE A 60 -4.15 7.74 4.05
N VAL A 61 -3.72 8.59 3.11
CA VAL A 61 -3.01 9.83 3.43
C VAL A 61 -3.93 10.84 4.11
N ASP A 62 -5.15 11.02 3.61
CA ASP A 62 -6.16 11.91 4.21
C ASP A 62 -6.52 11.48 5.64
N GLU A 63 -6.60 10.17 5.88
CA GLU A 63 -6.82 9.59 7.20
C GLU A 63 -5.55 9.49 8.06
N HIS A 64 -4.41 10.00 7.57
CA HIS A 64 -3.12 9.99 8.26
C HIS A 64 -2.65 8.59 8.68
N VAL A 65 -3.07 7.56 7.93
CA VAL A 65 -2.66 6.16 8.10
C VAL A 65 -1.29 5.92 7.49
N ILE A 66 -1.01 6.55 6.35
CA ILE A 66 0.29 6.52 5.67
C ILE A 66 0.66 7.92 5.20
N THR A 67 1.95 8.15 5.01
CA THR A 67 2.49 9.33 4.34
C THR A 67 3.20 8.88 3.07
N ILE A 68 2.99 9.59 1.97
CA ILE A 68 3.63 9.25 0.69
C ILE A 68 4.56 10.39 0.29
N ASP A 69 5.86 10.11 0.30
CA ASP A 69 6.90 11.03 -0.12
C ASP A 69 7.41 10.61 -1.50
N GLY A 70 6.76 11.13 -2.54
CA GLY A 70 7.03 10.76 -3.93
C GLY A 70 6.72 9.29 -4.26
N ARG A 71 7.76 8.45 -4.23
CA ARG A 71 7.70 6.99 -4.43
C ARG A 71 7.87 6.18 -3.14
N LYS A 72 8.18 6.85 -2.02
CA LYS A 72 8.33 6.24 -0.70
C LYS A 72 7.01 6.27 0.05
N ILE A 73 6.73 5.22 0.81
CA ILE A 73 5.54 5.11 1.66
C ILE A 73 6.04 4.93 3.10
N LYS A 74 5.46 5.72 4.00
CA LYS A 74 5.76 5.81 5.43
C LYS A 74 4.49 5.63 6.27
#